data_AF-A0A1J3IV49-F1
#
_entry.id   AF-A0A1J3IV49-F1
#
_cell.length_a   1.000
_cell.length_b   1.000
_cell.length_c   1.000
_cell.angle_alpha   90.00
_cell.angle_beta   90.00
_cell.angle_gamma   90.00
#
_symmetry.space_group_name_H-M   'P 1'
#
loop_
_entity.id
_entity.type
_entity.pdbx_description
1 polymer ?
#
loop_
_entity_poly.entity_id
_entity_poly.type
_entity_poly.pdbx_seq_one_letter_code
_entity_poly.pdbx_strand_id
1 'polypeptide(L)'
;SRYQSHYYKAMVSTSLKDVSNFLMPQWVPPHELAAVSWLGDWRPTSILDILRVQAAHNPSFSLSESCERVLSQLVREIRIEEAVIDEEYAEIQATCVLHLPFSPLCNGQSHEEALHSVQELFGNIHKVVSKAQRLRYKVLELVMKKLLNQTDTAEFVVAFAGIQDAIHQFGEQKKLKKHYPAVPLKGSGSSS
;
A
#
# COMPACT_ATOMS: atom_id res chain seq x y z
N SER A 1 1.92 12.38 -0.98
CA SER A 1 1.32 12.14 -2.31
C SER A 1 0.05 12.97 -2.44
N ARG A 2 -0.15 13.67 -3.58
CA ARG A 2 -1.27 14.61 -3.85
C ARG A 2 -2.66 13.96 -3.74
N TYR A 3 -2.75 12.63 -3.84
CA TYR A 3 -4.01 11.89 -3.92
C TYR A 3 -4.32 10.99 -2.71
N GLN A 4 -3.38 10.80 -1.77
CA GLN A 4 -3.58 9.91 -0.60
C GLN A 4 -4.72 10.37 0.32
N SER A 5 -4.93 11.69 0.46
CA SER A 5 -6.00 12.25 1.30
C SER A 5 -7.41 11.96 0.77
N HIS A 6 -7.57 11.83 -0.54
CA HIS A 6 -8.86 11.59 -1.19
C HIS A 6 -9.27 10.12 -1.17
N TYR A 7 -8.30 9.20 -1.20
CA TYR A 7 -8.58 7.76 -1.14
C TYR A 7 -9.04 7.33 0.25
N TYR A 8 -8.42 7.87 1.31
CA TYR A 8 -8.78 7.58 2.69
C TYR A 8 -10.18 8.09 3.08
N LYS A 9 -10.60 9.24 2.54
CA LYS A 9 -11.90 9.85 2.87
C LYS A 9 -13.10 9.12 2.27
N ALA A 10 -12.92 8.42 1.15
CA ALA A 10 -14.01 7.73 0.44
C ALA A 10 -14.29 6.31 0.96
N MET A 11 -13.42 5.75 1.81
CA MET A 11 -13.54 4.40 2.38
C MET A 11 -13.84 4.37 3.89
N VAL A 12 -14.34 5.46 4.46
CA VAL A 12 -14.81 5.44 5.84
C VAL A 12 -16.26 4.95 5.85
N SER A 13 -16.45 3.64 5.99
CA SER A 13 -17.73 3.00 6.28
C SER A 13 -17.71 2.42 7.71
N THR A 14 -18.84 2.52 8.40
CA THR A 14 -19.02 2.36 9.85
C THR A 14 -19.12 0.90 10.34
N SER A 15 -18.65 -0.08 9.57
CA SER A 15 -18.79 -1.52 9.87
C SER A 15 -17.45 -2.21 10.11
N LEU A 16 -17.34 -3.01 11.17
CA LEU A 16 -16.12 -3.79 11.52
C LEU A 16 -15.66 -4.76 10.41
N LYS A 17 -16.58 -5.28 9.60
CA LYS A 17 -16.25 -6.11 8.42
C LYS A 17 -15.47 -5.33 7.35
N ASP A 18 -15.70 -4.03 7.25
CA ASP A 18 -15.02 -3.17 6.29
C ASP A 18 -13.58 -2.87 6.74
N VAL A 19 -13.34 -2.82 8.06
CA VAL A 19 -11.98 -2.71 8.64
C VAL A 19 -11.18 -3.99 8.37
N SER A 20 -11.77 -5.17 8.58
CA SER A 20 -11.14 -6.44 8.23
C SER A 20 -10.80 -6.53 6.73
N ASN A 21 -11.72 -6.14 5.85
CA ASN A 21 -11.48 -6.09 4.40
C ASN A 21 -10.51 -4.99 3.98
N PHE A 22 -10.30 -3.95 4.80
CA PHE A 22 -9.32 -2.91 4.57
C PHE A 22 -7.91 -3.37 4.98
N LEU A 23 -7.80 -4.09 6.09
CA LEU A 23 -6.55 -4.66 6.58
C LEU A 23 -6.11 -5.91 5.80
N MET A 24 -7.07 -6.68 5.28
CA MET A 24 -6.86 -7.88 4.47
C MET A 24 -7.90 -7.94 3.33
N PRO A 25 -7.68 -7.22 2.24
CA PRO A 25 -8.64 -7.20 1.14
C PRO A 25 -8.67 -8.54 0.41
N GLN A 26 -9.73 -9.31 0.59
CA GLN A 26 -9.94 -10.59 -0.11
C GLN A 26 -10.35 -10.44 -1.58
N TRP A 27 -10.62 -9.21 -2.02
CA TRP A 27 -11.08 -8.89 -3.37
C TRP A 27 -9.94 -8.54 -4.34
N VAL A 28 -8.69 -8.42 -3.86
CA VAL A 28 -7.52 -8.13 -4.68
C VAL A 28 -6.87 -9.46 -5.08
N PRO A 29 -6.65 -9.73 -6.37
CA PRO A 29 -5.94 -10.92 -6.83
C PRO A 29 -4.58 -11.07 -6.12
N PRO A 30 -4.12 -12.28 -5.74
CA PRO A 30 -2.92 -12.46 -4.90
C PRO A 30 -1.64 -11.81 -5.44
N HIS A 31 -1.48 -11.76 -6.76
CA HIS A 31 -0.34 -11.12 -7.42
C HIS A 31 -0.44 -9.57 -7.40
N GLU A 32 -1.65 -9.02 -7.53
CA GLU A 32 -1.89 -7.60 -7.30
C GLU A 32 -1.65 -7.26 -5.83
N LEU A 33 -2.15 -8.09 -4.91
CA LEU A 33 -1.95 -7.91 -3.47
C LEU A 33 -0.45 -7.85 -3.15
N ALA A 34 0.37 -8.74 -3.70
CA ALA A 34 1.82 -8.71 -3.52
C ALA A 34 2.49 -7.43 -4.08
N ALA A 35 1.97 -6.87 -5.18
CA ALA A 35 2.49 -5.66 -5.81
C ALA A 35 2.05 -4.35 -5.14
N VAL A 36 0.89 -4.33 -4.45
CA VAL A 36 0.32 -3.14 -3.76
C VAL A 36 0.21 -3.26 -2.24
N SER A 37 0.59 -4.39 -1.62
CA SER A 37 0.44 -4.54 -0.17
C SER A 37 1.56 -3.81 0.57
N TRP A 38 1.20 -2.61 1.05
CA TRP A 38 1.54 -2.05 2.35
C TRP A 38 0.48 -1.01 2.80
N LEU A 39 -0.79 -1.19 2.40
CA LEU A 39 -1.86 -0.16 2.28
C LEU A 39 -1.76 0.75 1.03
N GLY A 40 -1.74 0.13 -0.15
CA GLY A 40 -2.22 0.77 -1.40
C GLY A 40 -1.18 1.45 -2.29
N ASP A 41 0.11 1.44 -1.91
CA ASP A 41 1.20 1.98 -2.71
C ASP A 41 2.09 0.85 -3.26
N TRP A 42 2.77 1.08 -4.39
CA TRP A 42 3.60 0.06 -5.06
C TRP A 42 4.74 -0.43 -4.16
N ARG A 43 5.20 -1.65 -4.40
CA ARG A 43 6.42 -2.17 -3.79
C ARG A 43 7.63 -1.32 -4.19
N PRO A 44 8.55 -1.00 -3.26
CA PRO A 44 9.81 -0.33 -3.57
C PRO A 44 10.57 -0.93 -4.76
N THR A 45 10.58 -2.25 -4.93
CA THR A 45 11.21 -2.93 -6.09
C THR A 45 10.56 -2.58 -7.42
N SER A 46 9.25 -2.35 -7.48
CA SER A 46 8.56 -1.96 -8.71
C SER A 46 9.07 -0.63 -9.28
N ILE A 47 9.62 0.25 -8.43
CA ILE A 47 10.25 1.52 -8.87
C ILE A 47 11.49 1.25 -9.72
N LEU A 48 12.24 0.19 -9.41
CA LEU A 48 13.43 -0.23 -10.16
C LEU A 48 13.07 -0.97 -11.45
N ASP A 49 11.95 -1.70 -11.45
CA ASP A 49 11.47 -2.38 -12.65
C ASP A 49 11.03 -1.37 -13.73
N ILE A 50 10.53 -0.19 -13.34
CA ILE A 50 10.26 0.92 -14.28
C ILE A 50 11.52 1.30 -15.05
N LEU A 51 12.70 1.34 -14.40
CA LEU A 51 13.96 1.64 -15.09
C LEU A 51 14.30 0.60 -16.15
N ARG A 52 14.11 -0.68 -15.84
CA ARG A 52 14.35 -1.77 -16.79
C ARG A 52 13.40 -1.68 -17.99
N VAL A 53 12.13 -1.39 -17.73
CA VAL A 53 11.11 -1.20 -18.76
C VAL A 53 11.46 0.00 -19.63
N GLN A 54 11.88 1.12 -19.05
CA GLN A 54 12.35 2.28 -19.81
C GLN A 54 13.57 1.95 -20.67
N ALA A 55 14.55 1.23 -20.12
CA ALA A 55 15.75 0.84 -20.87
C ALA A 55 15.46 -0.11 -22.03
N ALA A 56 14.44 -0.97 -21.88
CA ALA A 56 14.01 -1.88 -22.93
C ALA A 56 13.23 -1.18 -24.05
N HIS A 57 12.48 -0.13 -23.74
CA HIS A 57 11.59 0.53 -24.71
C HIS A 57 12.16 1.81 -25.32
N ASN A 58 13.16 2.45 -24.70
CA ASN A 58 13.72 3.69 -25.17
C ASN A 58 15.18 3.50 -25.61
N PRO A 59 15.48 3.44 -26.93
CA PRO A 59 16.84 3.20 -27.42
C PRO A 59 17.82 4.33 -27.07
N SER A 60 17.30 5.51 -26.70
CA SER A 60 18.10 6.63 -26.19
C SER A 60 18.48 6.49 -24.71
N PHE A 61 17.84 5.58 -23.99
CA PHE A 61 18.08 5.29 -22.59
C PHE A 61 18.66 3.89 -22.45
N SER A 62 19.99 3.77 -22.44
CA SER A 62 20.68 2.49 -22.26
C SER A 62 21.40 2.47 -20.91
N LEU A 63 21.07 1.50 -20.06
CA LEU A 63 21.82 1.25 -18.83
C LEU A 63 23.19 0.67 -19.19
N SER A 64 24.26 1.30 -18.71
CA SER A 64 25.60 0.73 -18.86
C SER A 64 25.71 -0.60 -18.10
N GLU A 65 26.65 -1.47 -18.49
CA GLU A 65 26.90 -2.74 -17.80
C GLU A 65 27.30 -2.55 -16.32
N SER A 66 27.92 -1.40 -15.97
CA SER A 66 28.16 -1.04 -14.57
C SER A 66 26.88 -0.66 -13.85
N CYS A 67 25.98 0.09 -14.50
CA CYS A 67 24.68 0.46 -13.94
C CYS A 67 23.78 -0.76 -13.73
N GLU A 68 23.76 -1.72 -14.66
CA GLU A 68 23.01 -2.98 -14.53
C GLU A 68 23.46 -3.83 -13.34
N ARG A 69 24.78 -3.88 -13.08
CA ARG A 69 25.33 -4.55 -11.90
C ARG A 69 24.91 -3.87 -10.61
N VAL A 70 24.98 -2.54 -10.56
CA VAL A 70 24.53 -1.75 -9.40
C VAL A 70 23.03 -1.91 -9.19
N LEU A 71 22.23 -1.87 -10.25
CA LEU A 71 20.78 -2.08 -10.21
C LEU A 71 20.43 -3.46 -9.69
N SER A 72 21.10 -4.51 -10.17
CA SER A 72 20.88 -5.88 -9.71
C SER A 72 21.23 -6.06 -8.24
N GLN A 73 22.30 -5.42 -7.77
CA GLN A 73 22.67 -5.41 -6.35
C GLN A 73 21.61 -4.66 -5.51
N LEU A 74 21.19 -3.48 -5.97
CA LEU A 74 20.20 -2.66 -5.29
C LEU A 74 18.84 -3.37 -5.19
N VAL A 75 18.41 -4.07 -6.24
CA VAL A 75 17.20 -4.91 -6.22
C VAL A 75 17.28 -5.97 -5.14
N ARG A 76 18.44 -6.62 -4.98
CA ARG A 76 18.63 -7.64 -3.94
C ARG A 76 18.52 -7.04 -2.55
N GLU A 77 19.19 -5.91 -2.31
CA GLU A 77 19.17 -5.21 -1.03
C GLU A 77 17.76 -4.75 -0.65
N ILE A 78 17.03 -4.17 -1.60
CA ILE A 78 15.66 -3.70 -1.37
C ILE A 78 14.71 -4.87 -1.11
N ARG A 79 14.87 -6.01 -1.81
CA ARG A 79 14.08 -7.21 -1.52
C ARG A 79 14.28 -7.73 -0.10
N ILE A 80 15.49 -7.60 0.44
CA ILE A 80 15.74 -7.96 1.85
C ILE A 80 14.99 -7.01 2.77
N GLU A 81 15.07 -5.69 2.53
CA GLU A 81 14.32 -4.72 3.34
C GLU A 81 12.79 -4.90 3.21
N GLU A 82 12.29 -5.22 2.01
CA GLU A 82 10.89 -5.57 1.78
C GLU A 82 10.49 -6.82 2.58
N ALA A 83 11.31 -7.88 2.57
CA ALA A 83 11.05 -9.11 3.31
C ALA A 83 11.00 -8.89 4.83
N VAL A 84 11.85 -8.00 5.36
CA VAL A 84 11.79 -7.61 6.78
C VAL A 84 10.46 -6.93 7.11
N ILE A 85 10.01 -6.01 6.25
CA ILE A 85 8.71 -5.35 6.45
C ILE A 85 7.57 -6.36 6.30
N ASP A 86 7.67 -7.32 5.35
CA ASP A 86 6.72 -8.43 5.14
C ASP A 86 6.54 -9.25 6.42
N GLU A 87 7.65 -9.62 7.05
CA GLU A 87 7.66 -10.38 8.29
C GLU A 87 7.02 -9.59 9.45
N GLU A 88 7.41 -8.32 9.64
CA GLU A 88 6.84 -7.46 10.69
C GLU A 88 5.31 -7.32 10.58
N TYR A 89 4.78 -7.23 9.36
CA TYR A 89 3.34 -7.13 9.18
C TYR A 89 2.62 -8.45 9.24
N ALA A 90 3.25 -9.53 8.76
CA ALA A 90 2.71 -10.87 8.92
C ALA A 90 2.54 -11.18 10.41
N GLU A 91 3.49 -10.76 11.26
CA GLU A 91 3.39 -10.85 12.71
C GLU A 91 2.20 -10.04 13.25
N ILE A 92 2.04 -8.79 12.83
CA ILE A 92 0.89 -7.95 13.22
C ILE A 92 -0.42 -8.61 12.78
N GLN A 93 -0.51 -9.12 11.56
CA GLN A 93 -1.71 -9.79 11.05
C GLN A 93 -2.01 -11.08 11.81
N ALA A 94 -0.99 -11.87 12.14
CA ALA A 94 -1.15 -13.12 12.88
C ALA A 94 -1.60 -12.89 14.34
N THR A 95 -1.16 -11.79 14.95
CA THR A 95 -1.44 -11.47 16.35
C THR A 95 -2.62 -10.53 16.54
N CYS A 96 -3.07 -9.81 15.50
CA CYS A 96 -4.06 -8.74 15.63
C CYS A 96 -5.35 -9.18 16.33
N VAL A 97 -5.83 -10.40 16.08
CA VAL A 97 -7.04 -10.95 16.71
C VAL A 97 -6.97 -10.95 18.24
N LEU A 98 -5.76 -11.06 18.81
CA LEU A 98 -5.54 -11.08 20.26
C LEU A 98 -5.71 -9.69 20.90
N HIS A 99 -5.48 -8.63 20.11
CA HIS A 99 -5.55 -7.23 20.53
C HIS A 99 -6.90 -6.56 20.22
N LEU A 100 -7.82 -7.31 19.60
CA LEU A 100 -9.15 -6.81 19.26
C LEU A 100 -10.13 -7.02 20.42
N PRO A 101 -11.15 -6.16 20.56
CA PRO A 101 -12.04 -6.12 21.72
C PRO A 101 -12.96 -7.35 21.86
N PHE A 102 -12.94 -8.25 20.88
CA PHE A 102 -13.65 -9.53 20.88
C PHE A 102 -12.72 -10.72 21.16
N SER A 103 -11.44 -10.46 21.45
CA SER A 103 -10.48 -11.48 21.87
C SER A 103 -10.92 -12.11 23.20
N PRO A 104 -10.88 -13.44 23.35
CA PRO A 104 -11.13 -14.09 24.64
C PRO A 104 -10.19 -13.60 25.76
N LEU A 105 -9.01 -13.08 25.40
CA LEU A 105 -8.04 -12.48 26.32
C LEU A 105 -8.45 -11.10 26.83
N CYS A 106 -9.36 -10.42 26.11
CA CYS A 106 -9.91 -9.12 26.46
C CYS A 106 -11.26 -9.20 27.19
N ASN A 107 -11.74 -10.41 27.50
CA ASN A 107 -13.01 -10.60 28.20
C ASN A 107 -12.98 -9.95 29.59
N GLY A 108 -13.82 -8.94 29.80
CA GLY A 108 -13.91 -8.19 31.05
C GLY A 108 -13.18 -6.84 31.05
N GLN A 109 -12.53 -6.46 29.95
CA GLN A 109 -11.92 -5.13 29.80
C GLN A 109 -12.96 -4.02 29.78
N SER A 110 -12.59 -2.86 30.33
CA SER A 110 -13.39 -1.66 30.17
C SER A 110 -13.39 -1.20 28.71
N HIS A 111 -14.40 -0.40 28.32
CA HIS A 111 -14.46 0.16 26.97
C HIS A 111 -13.21 1.00 26.63
N GLU A 112 -12.60 1.67 27.62
CA GLU A 112 -11.37 2.46 27.42
C GLU A 112 -10.15 1.58 27.12
N GLU A 113 -10.00 0.45 27.83
CA GLU A 113 -8.92 -0.51 27.60
C GLU A 113 -9.03 -1.15 26.23
N ALA A 114 -10.24 -1.57 25.85
CA ALA A 114 -10.55 -2.11 24.54
C ALA A 114 -10.23 -1.12 23.39
N LEU A 115 -10.53 0.17 23.59
CA LEU A 115 -10.19 1.23 22.64
C LEU A 115 -8.67 1.43 22.54
N HIS A 116 -7.96 1.40 23.67
CA HIS A 116 -6.51 1.54 23.72
C HIS A 116 -5.80 0.41 22.96
N SER A 117 -6.24 -0.86 23.12
CA SER A 117 -5.67 -1.99 22.38
C SER A 117 -5.85 -1.86 20.86
N VAL A 118 -7.01 -1.35 20.43
CA VAL A 118 -7.25 -1.05 19.01
C VAL A 118 -6.34 0.07 18.52
N GLN A 119 -6.19 1.14 19.29
CA GLN A 119 -5.27 2.24 18.96
C GLN A 119 -3.82 1.78 18.86
N GLU A 120 -3.37 0.91 19.75
CA GLU A 120 -2.03 0.32 19.71
C GLU A 120 -1.81 -0.51 18.44
N LEU A 121 -2.78 -1.36 18.07
CA LEU A 121 -2.75 -2.12 16.82
C LEU A 121 -2.62 -1.20 15.60
N PHE A 122 -3.44 -0.14 15.52
CA PHE A 122 -3.33 0.85 14.45
C PHE A 122 -2.00 1.60 14.48
N GLY A 123 -1.45 1.88 15.67
CA GLY A 123 -0.12 2.43 15.84
C GLY A 123 0.98 1.54 15.27
N ASN A 124 0.88 0.22 15.48
CA ASN A 124 1.82 -0.76 14.93
C ASN A 124 1.71 -0.87 13.42
N ILE A 125 0.49 -0.90 12.87
CA ILE A 125 0.26 -0.85 11.42
C ILE A 125 0.87 0.44 10.85
N HIS A 126 0.63 1.59 11.48
CA HIS A 126 1.20 2.87 11.04
C HIS A 126 2.73 2.86 11.01
N LYS A 127 3.40 2.21 11.98
CA LYS A 127 4.87 2.07 11.98
C LYS A 127 5.35 1.30 10.76
N VAL A 128 4.73 0.17 10.44
CA VAL A 128 5.07 -0.65 9.26
C VAL A 128 4.85 0.14 7.97
N VAL A 129 3.69 0.80 7.85
CA VAL A 129 3.40 1.67 6.69
C VAL A 129 4.46 2.77 6.56
N SER A 130 4.86 3.40 7.67
CA SER A 130 5.88 4.45 7.68
C SER A 130 7.26 3.94 7.26
N LYS A 131 7.64 2.72 7.67
CA LYS A 131 8.87 2.05 7.20
C LYS A 131 8.82 1.81 5.70
N ALA A 132 7.71 1.27 5.20
CA ALA A 132 7.52 1.06 3.76
C ALA A 132 7.60 2.37 2.96
N GLN A 133 6.97 3.46 3.45
CA GLN A 133 7.08 4.78 2.79
C GLN A 133 8.52 5.30 2.77
N ARG A 134 9.25 5.18 3.89
CA ARG A 134 10.65 5.58 3.96
C ARG A 134 11.52 4.82 2.96
N LEU A 135 11.28 3.51 2.84
CA LEU A 135 11.98 2.68 1.86
C LEU A 135 11.68 3.15 0.44
N ARG A 136 10.42 3.44 0.08
CA ARG A 136 10.06 3.99 -1.24
C ARG A 136 10.81 5.28 -1.56
N TYR A 137 10.86 6.22 -0.61
CA TYR A 137 11.60 7.47 -0.80
C TYR A 137 13.09 7.24 -0.98
N LYS A 138 13.68 6.33 -0.18
CA LYS A 138 15.08 5.93 -0.32
C LYS A 138 15.37 5.35 -1.71
N VAL A 139 14.49 4.50 -2.23
CA VAL A 139 14.64 3.92 -3.57
C VAL A 139 14.55 5.00 -4.64
N LEU A 140 13.54 5.89 -4.59
CA LEU A 140 13.43 7.01 -5.53
C LEU A 140 14.68 7.89 -5.51
N GLU A 141 15.17 8.23 -4.32
CA GLU A 141 16.40 9.01 -4.17
C GLU A 141 17.62 8.31 -4.76
N LEU A 142 17.78 7.00 -4.52
CA LEU A 142 18.89 6.22 -5.08
C LEU A 142 18.82 6.16 -6.61
N VAL A 143 17.63 5.95 -7.17
CA VAL A 143 17.42 5.97 -8.63
C VAL A 143 17.85 7.31 -9.21
N MET A 144 17.27 8.40 -8.70
CA MET A 144 17.47 9.74 -9.24
C MET A 144 18.90 10.28 -9.06
N LYS A 145 19.57 9.92 -7.95
CA LYS A 145 20.91 10.46 -7.63
C LYS A 145 22.06 9.57 -8.06
N LYS A 146 21.86 8.26 -8.15
CA LYS A 146 22.96 7.30 -8.36
C LYS A 146 22.89 6.52 -9.66
N LEU A 147 21.69 6.35 -10.24
CA LEU A 147 21.53 5.54 -11.44
C LEU A 147 21.30 6.37 -12.70
N LEU A 148 20.69 7.55 -12.56
CA LEU A 148 20.26 8.39 -13.67
C LEU A 148 21.10 9.66 -13.78
N ASN A 149 21.31 10.12 -15.02
CA ASN A 149 21.76 11.49 -15.28
C ASN A 149 20.56 12.46 -15.18
N GLN A 150 20.81 13.76 -15.33
CA GLN A 150 19.78 14.79 -15.16
C GLN A 150 18.62 14.67 -16.18
N THR A 151 18.92 14.33 -17.43
CA THR A 151 17.92 14.17 -18.50
C THR A 151 17.07 12.94 -18.23
N ASP A 152 17.70 11.80 -17.96
CA ASP A 152 17.01 10.53 -17.69
C ASP A 152 16.18 10.61 -16.40
N THR A 153 16.64 11.37 -15.41
CA THR A 153 15.88 11.64 -14.18
C THR A 153 14.55 12.34 -14.49
N ALA A 154 14.55 13.31 -15.41
CA ALA A 154 13.32 14.00 -15.80
C ALA A 154 12.35 13.04 -16.52
N GLU A 155 12.86 12.23 -17.45
CA GLU A 155 12.05 11.22 -18.16
C GLU A 155 11.47 10.18 -17.20
N PHE A 156 12.28 9.69 -16.26
CA PHE A 156 11.86 8.77 -15.22
C PHE A 156 10.74 9.36 -14.36
N VAL A 157 10.87 10.60 -13.89
CA VAL A 157 9.85 11.25 -13.04
C VAL A 157 8.55 11.45 -13.81
N VAL A 158 8.61 11.81 -15.09
CA VAL A 158 7.42 11.94 -15.95
C VAL A 158 6.72 10.60 -16.11
N ALA A 159 7.46 9.52 -16.41
CA ALA A 159 6.87 8.19 -16.54
C ALA A 159 6.28 7.70 -15.21
N PHE A 160 7.00 7.89 -14.10
CA PHE A 160 6.54 7.53 -12.77
C PHE A 160 5.22 8.25 -12.41
N ALA A 161 5.13 9.55 -12.65
CA ALA A 161 3.90 10.33 -12.46
C ALA A 161 2.77 9.86 -13.40
N GLY A 162 3.09 9.57 -14.66
CA GLY A 162 2.13 9.05 -15.63
C GLY A 162 1.48 7.74 -15.21
N ILE A 163 2.25 6.81 -14.63
CA ILE A 163 1.70 5.55 -14.09
C ILE A 163 0.79 5.85 -12.88
N GLN A 164 1.18 6.77 -11.99
CA GLN A 164 0.33 7.17 -10.86
C GLN A 164 -1.02 7.76 -11.33
N ASP A 165 -0.99 8.64 -12.34
CA ASP A 165 -2.18 9.24 -12.92
C ASP A 165 -3.07 8.20 -13.62
N ALA A 166 -2.48 7.24 -14.34
CA ALA A 166 -3.22 6.17 -15.00
C ALA A 166 -3.96 5.27 -13.98
N ILE A 167 -3.30 4.90 -12.89
CA ILE A 167 -3.93 4.14 -11.79
C ILE A 167 -5.06 4.94 -11.16
N HIS A 168 -4.85 6.25 -10.94
CA HIS A 168 -5.87 7.12 -10.39
C HIS A 168 -7.11 7.18 -11.30
N GLN A 169 -6.92 7.43 -12.60
CA GLN A 169 -8.00 7.47 -13.59
C GLN A 169 -8.76 6.14 -13.66
N PHE A 170 -8.05 5.01 -13.63
CA PHE A 170 -8.66 3.68 -13.58
C PHE A 170 -9.53 3.50 -12.32
N GLY A 171 -9.03 3.96 -11.16
CA GLY A 171 -9.78 3.96 -9.91
C GLY A 171 -11.08 4.76 -9.98
N GLU A 172 -11.02 5.98 -10.51
CA GLU A 172 -12.20 6.86 -10.67
C GLU A 172 -13.25 6.26 -11.63
N GLN A 173 -12.82 5.66 -12.75
CA GLN A 173 -13.71 4.96 -13.67
C GLN A 173 -14.40 3.75 -13.03
N LYS A 174 -13.71 3.02 -12.14
CA LYS A 174 -14.31 1.90 -11.39
C LYS A 174 -15.30 2.35 -10.33
N LYS A 175 -15.07 3.49 -9.67
CA LYS A 175 -16.04 4.07 -8.71
C LYS A 175 -17.35 4.44 -9.39
N LEU A 176 -17.28 5.04 -10.58
CA LEU A 176 -18.46 5.38 -11.38
C LEU A 176 -19.29 4.14 -11.80
N LYS A 177 -18.66 2.97 -11.91
CA LYS A 177 -19.33 1.70 -12.25
C LYS A 177 -19.91 0.96 -11.04
N LYS A 178 -19.50 1.26 -9.81
CA LYS A 178 -20.11 0.69 -8.60
C LYS A 178 -21.35 1.50 -8.20
N HIS A 179 -22.50 1.18 -8.80
CA HIS A 179 -23.78 1.45 -8.15
C HIS A 179 -23.86 0.55 -6.91
N TYR A 180 -23.66 1.11 -5.72
CA TYR A 180 -23.96 0.41 -4.48
C TYR A 180 -25.46 0.08 -4.48
N PRO A 181 -25.88 -1.19 -4.32
CA PRO A 181 -27.29 -1.48 -4.07
C PRO A 181 -27.66 -0.80 -2.75
N ALA A 182 -28.56 0.19 -2.83
CA ALA A 182 -29.16 0.78 -1.65
C ALA A 182 -29.90 -0.34 -0.90
N VAL A 183 -29.37 -0.75 0.25
CA VAL A 183 -30.09 -1.68 1.13
C VAL A 183 -31.25 -0.89 1.74
N PRO A 184 -32.52 -1.28 1.52
CA PRO A 184 -33.64 -0.59 2.15
C PRO A 184 -33.53 -0.80 3.65
N LEU A 185 -33.47 0.28 4.42
CA LEU A 185 -33.75 0.25 5.85
C LEU A 185 -35.19 -0.21 6.03
N LYS A 186 -35.38 -1.51 6.25
CA LYS A 186 -36.64 -2.07 6.67
C LYS A 186 -36.86 -1.62 8.12
N GLY A 187 -37.60 -0.52 8.28
CA GLY A 187 -38.11 -0.09 9.57
C GLY A 187 -38.91 -1.24 10.18
N SER A 188 -38.42 -1.78 11.30
CA SER A 188 -39.19 -2.66 12.17
C SER A 188 -40.42 -1.88 12.64
N GLY A 189 -41.59 -2.39 12.28
CA GLY A 189 -42.88 -1.83 12.65
C GLY A 189 -43.12 -1.82 14.15
N SER A 190 -43.88 -0.81 14.56
CA SER A 190 -45.05 -0.89 15.44
C SER A 190 -45.13 -2.06 16.43
N SER A 191 -45.04 -1.72 17.71
CA SER A 191 -45.87 -2.33 18.75
C SER A 191 -46.63 -1.20 19.44
N SER A 192 -47.94 -1.14 19.18
CA SER A 192 -48.93 -0.47 20.04
C SER A 192 -49.35 -1.43 21.16
#